data_AF-A0A3P6UB10-F1
#
_entry.id   AF-A0A3P6UB10-F1
#
_cell.length_a   1.000
_cell.length_b   1.000
_cell.length_c   1.000
_cell.angle_alpha   90.00
_cell.angle_beta   90.00
_cell.angle_gamma   90.00
#
_symmetry.space_group_name_H-M   'P 1'
#
loop_
_entity.id
_entity.type
_entity.pdbx_description
1 polymer ?
#
loop_
_entity_poly.entity_id
_entity_poly.type
_entity_poly.pdbx_seq_one_letter_code
_entity_poly.pdbx_strand_id
1 'polypeptide(L)'
;MDTNLRHRHEGAETDVIEPNNNVRKLKDPRVMFFKTKEFHIRESLLTTLFRETEIGVVYNLFAAVFILFFLRALIDDVFTHGIPFYHFWLIGWNFQYLPATLFVWSLMFLSSFIPYAGLKIWAHVPAKGEVSLRSEVCNFLLHE
;
A
#
# COMPACT_ATOMS: atom_id res chain seq x y z
N MET A 1 56.67 43.93 -55.07
CA MET A 1 56.11 42.76 -55.78
C MET A 1 55.27 42.04 -54.76
N ASP A 2 53.99 42.36 -54.83
CA ASP A 2 53.04 42.11 -53.76
C ASP A 2 52.20 40.89 -54.10
N THR A 3 51.83 40.11 -53.11
CA THR A 3 50.48 39.54 -53.03
C THR A 3 50.19 39.06 -51.62
N ASN A 4 49.07 39.50 -51.06
CA ASN A 4 48.56 39.02 -49.78
C ASN A 4 47.75 37.73 -50.00
N LEU A 5 47.93 36.71 -49.17
CA LEU A 5 46.94 35.63 -49.03
C LEU A 5 46.80 35.13 -47.59
N ARG A 6 46.11 35.95 -46.80
CA ARG A 6 45.23 35.60 -45.67
C ARG A 6 44.75 34.14 -45.68
N HIS A 7 45.07 33.36 -44.63
CA HIS A 7 44.04 32.88 -43.70
C HIS A 7 44.59 32.41 -42.35
N ARG A 8 43.72 32.44 -41.33
CA ARG A 8 43.96 32.13 -39.92
C ARG A 8 42.97 31.07 -39.46
N HIS A 9 43.45 30.03 -38.78
CA HIS A 9 42.87 29.31 -37.63
C HIS A 9 43.96 28.30 -37.20
N GLU A 10 44.53 28.33 -36.00
CA GLU A 10 43.90 28.07 -34.68
C GLU A 10 43.34 26.64 -34.60
N GLY A 11 44.26 25.70 -34.31
CA GLY A 11 43.99 24.30 -34.03
C GLY A 11 44.87 23.84 -32.87
N ALA A 12 44.57 24.32 -31.66
CA ALA A 12 45.18 23.81 -30.44
C ALA A 12 44.45 22.51 -30.07
N GLU A 13 44.95 21.38 -30.58
CA GLU A 13 44.39 20.06 -30.29
C GLU A 13 44.74 19.66 -28.85
N THR A 14 43.78 19.87 -27.95
CA THR A 14 43.92 19.60 -26.52
C THR A 14 43.90 18.10 -26.25
N ASP A 15 44.82 17.59 -25.42
CA ASP A 15 44.74 16.23 -24.90
C ASP A 15 43.41 16.02 -24.17
N VAL A 16 42.48 15.29 -24.82
CA VAL A 16 41.18 14.95 -24.23
C VAL A 16 41.36 13.81 -23.23
N ILE A 17 41.76 14.18 -22.02
CA ILE A 17 41.68 13.30 -20.86
C ILE A 17 40.20 13.01 -20.59
N GLU A 18 39.69 11.89 -21.12
CA GLU A 18 38.35 11.40 -20.75
C GLU A 18 38.26 11.23 -19.23
N PRO A 19 37.31 11.90 -18.54
CA PRO A 19 37.05 11.62 -17.14
C PRO A 19 36.43 10.23 -17.06
N ASN A 20 37.25 9.24 -16.68
CA ASN A 20 36.89 7.83 -16.61
C ASN A 20 35.72 7.60 -15.62
N ASN A 21 34.49 7.70 -16.13
CA ASN A 21 33.25 7.79 -15.36
C ASN A 21 32.83 6.49 -14.65
N ASN A 22 33.70 5.48 -14.59
CA ASN A 22 33.56 4.31 -13.71
C ASN A 22 33.65 4.64 -12.19
N VAL A 23 33.38 5.89 -11.77
CA VAL A 23 33.17 6.25 -10.35
C VAL A 23 32.03 5.40 -9.82
N ARG A 24 32.40 4.28 -9.20
CA ARG A 24 31.49 3.37 -8.50
C ARG A 24 30.75 4.22 -7.49
N LYS A 25 29.47 4.53 -7.73
CA LYS A 25 28.64 5.24 -6.76
C LYS A 25 28.57 4.38 -5.51
N LEU A 26 29.38 4.74 -4.52
CA LEU A 26 29.34 4.16 -3.19
C LEU A 26 27.92 4.40 -2.68
N LYS A 27 27.12 3.34 -2.62
CA LYS A 27 25.70 3.44 -2.28
C LYS A 27 25.62 3.74 -0.79
N ASP A 28 25.60 5.04 -0.45
CA ASP A 28 25.61 5.49 0.95
C ASP A 28 24.50 4.77 1.72
N PRO A 29 24.83 3.95 2.74
CA PRO A 29 23.86 3.15 3.45
C PRO A 29 22.84 4.01 4.23
N ARG A 30 23.05 5.32 4.35
CA ARG A 30 22.09 6.27 4.94
C ARG A 30 20.93 6.63 3.99
N VAL A 31 21.05 6.40 2.68
CA VAL A 31 19.97 6.69 1.73
C VAL A 31 19.15 5.44 1.46
N MET A 32 18.18 5.17 2.34
CA MET A 32 17.16 4.13 2.14
C MET A 32 16.24 4.51 0.98
N PHE A 33 16.60 4.07 -0.23
CA PHE A 33 15.69 4.04 -1.38
C PHE A 33 14.58 3.00 -1.11
N PHE A 34 13.52 3.43 -0.44
CA PHE A 34 12.27 2.68 -0.36
C PHE A 34 11.73 2.47 -1.77
N LYS A 35 11.51 1.21 -2.17
CA LYS A 35 10.87 0.91 -3.44
C LYS A 35 9.40 1.32 -3.34
N THR A 36 9.05 2.46 -3.95
CA THR A 36 7.67 2.95 -4.05
C THR A 36 6.78 1.84 -4.59
N LYS A 37 5.65 1.59 -3.91
CA LYS A 37 4.65 0.66 -4.40
C LYS A 37 3.80 1.37 -5.45
N GLU A 38 4.12 1.12 -6.72
CA GLU A 38 3.29 1.55 -7.83
C GLU A 38 2.01 0.71 -7.87
N PHE A 39 0.85 1.38 -7.91
CA PHE A 39 -0.46 0.76 -7.97
C PHE A 39 -1.00 0.86 -9.39
N HIS A 40 -1.05 -0.25 -10.11
CA HIS A 40 -1.67 -0.34 -11.42
C HIS A 40 -3.10 -0.89 -11.29
N ILE A 41 -4.02 -0.36 -12.10
CA ILE A 41 -5.36 -0.92 -12.26
C ILE A 41 -5.22 -2.25 -13.02
N ARG A 42 -5.32 -3.36 -12.29
CA ARG A 42 -5.21 -4.73 -12.81
C ARG A 42 -6.24 -5.60 -12.11
N GLU A 43 -6.93 -6.43 -12.89
CA GLU A 43 -7.84 -7.46 -12.39
C GLU A 43 -7.17 -8.39 -11.35
N SER A 44 -7.96 -8.95 -10.44
CA SER A 44 -7.44 -9.97 -9.52
C SER A 44 -6.94 -11.17 -10.34
N LEU A 45 -5.84 -11.80 -9.93
CA LEU A 45 -5.28 -12.92 -10.71
C LEU A 45 -6.30 -14.08 -10.82
N LEU A 46 -7.11 -14.29 -9.79
CA LEU A 46 -8.22 -15.26 -9.80
C LEU A 46 -9.34 -14.85 -10.77
N THR A 47 -9.67 -13.55 -10.88
CA THR A 47 -10.62 -13.03 -11.87
C THR A 47 -10.12 -13.28 -13.29
N THR A 48 -8.84 -13.03 -13.57
CA THR A 48 -8.22 -13.34 -14.86
C THR A 48 -8.21 -14.85 -15.11
N LEU A 49 -7.82 -15.66 -14.11
CA LEU A 49 -7.72 -17.11 -14.27
C LEU A 49 -9.09 -17.79 -14.51
N PHE A 50 -10.16 -17.29 -13.87
CA PHE A 50 -11.54 -17.73 -14.15
C PHE A 50 -12.05 -17.26 -15.53
N ARG A 51 -11.42 -16.27 -16.17
CA ARG A 51 -11.79 -15.75 -17.49
C ARG A 51 -11.05 -16.46 -18.62
N GLU A 52 -9.74 -16.67 -18.46
CA GLU A 52 -8.84 -17.23 -19.48
C GLU A 52 -8.66 -18.75 -19.35
N THR A 53 -9.34 -19.44 -18.42
CA THR A 53 -9.16 -20.89 -18.16
C THR A 53 -10.49 -21.56 -17.80
N GLU A 54 -10.67 -22.82 -18.21
CA GLU A 54 -11.91 -23.62 -18.03
C GLU A 54 -12.26 -23.99 -16.57
N ILE A 55 -11.73 -23.26 -15.58
CA ILE A 55 -11.96 -23.47 -14.14
C ILE A 55 -13.44 -23.27 -13.76
N GLY A 56 -14.27 -22.70 -14.65
CA GLY A 56 -15.73 -22.74 -14.54
C GLY A 56 -16.30 -24.16 -14.33
N VAL A 57 -15.68 -25.21 -14.89
CA VAL A 57 -16.06 -26.61 -14.62
C VAL A 57 -15.78 -26.98 -13.16
N VAL A 58 -14.65 -26.55 -12.61
CA VAL A 58 -14.25 -26.80 -11.21
C VAL A 58 -15.14 -26.01 -10.24
N TYR A 59 -15.48 -24.76 -10.56
CA TYR A 59 -16.45 -23.96 -9.81
C TYR A 59 -17.83 -24.63 -9.78
N ASN A 60 -18.33 -25.05 -10.95
CA ASN A 60 -19.62 -25.74 -11.05
C ASN A 60 -19.61 -27.10 -10.33
N LEU A 61 -18.48 -27.82 -10.34
CA LEU A 61 -18.30 -29.06 -9.57
C LEU A 61 -18.36 -28.80 -8.07
N PHE A 62 -17.63 -27.81 -7.55
CA PHE A 62 -17.71 -27.43 -6.13
C PHE A 62 -19.11 -26.97 -5.74
N ALA A 63 -19.79 -26.18 -6.57
CA ALA A 63 -21.16 -25.74 -6.33
C ALA A 63 -22.14 -26.93 -6.31
N ALA A 64 -22.04 -27.86 -7.27
CA ALA A 64 -22.88 -29.06 -7.32
C ALA A 64 -22.64 -29.99 -6.13
N VAL A 65 -21.37 -30.24 -5.76
CA VAL A 65 -21.02 -31.05 -4.58
C VAL A 65 -21.51 -30.39 -3.28
N PHE A 66 -21.36 -29.06 -3.15
CA PHE A 66 -21.89 -28.31 -2.02
C PHE A 66 -23.43 -28.40 -1.93
N ILE A 67 -24.14 -28.22 -3.05
CA ILE A 67 -25.61 -28.35 -3.11
C ILE A 67 -26.04 -29.78 -2.77
N LEU A 68 -25.34 -30.81 -3.26
CA LEU A 68 -25.65 -32.22 -2.96
C LEU A 68 -25.45 -32.53 -1.47
N PHE A 69 -24.36 -32.07 -0.84
CA PHE A 69 -24.15 -32.26 0.59
C PHE A 69 -25.14 -31.44 1.44
N PHE A 70 -25.44 -30.20 1.06
CA PHE A 70 -26.43 -29.37 1.73
C PHE A 70 -27.84 -29.98 1.65
N LEU A 71 -28.26 -30.41 0.45
CA LEU A 71 -29.56 -31.05 0.25
C LEU A 71 -29.65 -32.38 0.99
N ARG A 72 -28.58 -33.18 1.02
CA ARG A 72 -28.53 -34.39 1.85
C ARG A 72 -28.72 -34.05 3.33
N ALA A 73 -27.96 -33.12 3.88
CA ALA A 73 -28.07 -32.74 5.29
C ALA A 73 -29.47 -32.22 5.64
N LEU A 74 -30.10 -31.45 4.74
CA LEU A 74 -31.46 -30.95 4.90
C LEU A 74 -32.51 -32.07 4.81
N ILE A 75 -32.31 -33.09 3.96
CA ILE A 75 -33.15 -34.30 3.91
C ILE A 75 -32.99 -35.11 5.20
N ASP A 76 -31.76 -35.40 5.62
CA ASP A 76 -31.46 -36.16 6.84
C ASP A 76 -32.07 -35.44 8.09
N ASP A 77 -32.06 -34.09 8.13
CA ASP A 77 -32.71 -33.29 9.20
C ASP A 77 -34.25 -33.33 9.14
N VAL A 78 -34.86 -33.18 7.96
CA VAL A 78 -36.33 -33.21 7.81
C VAL A 78 -36.89 -34.58 8.16
N PHE A 79 -36.26 -35.67 7.70
CA PHE A 79 -36.74 -37.03 7.99
C PHE A 79 -36.50 -37.45 9.45
N THR A 80 -35.42 -36.99 10.10
CA THR A 80 -35.08 -37.41 11.47
C THR A 80 -35.71 -36.54 12.55
N HIS A 81 -35.74 -35.21 12.34
CA HIS A 81 -36.12 -34.23 13.37
C HIS A 81 -37.35 -33.39 12.98
N GLY A 82 -37.87 -33.53 11.76
CA GLY A 82 -39.04 -32.77 11.27
C GLY A 82 -38.79 -31.28 11.02
N ILE A 83 -37.57 -30.78 11.28
CA ILE A 83 -37.21 -29.37 11.17
C ILE A 83 -35.92 -29.27 10.31
N PRO A 84 -35.94 -28.60 9.14
CA PRO A 84 -34.82 -28.55 8.18
C PRO A 84 -33.57 -27.78 8.65
N PHE A 85 -33.52 -27.36 9.91
CA PHE A 85 -32.47 -26.52 10.49
C PHE A 85 -31.98 -27.04 11.86
N TYR A 86 -32.22 -28.32 12.19
CA TYR A 86 -31.89 -28.86 13.52
C TYR A 86 -30.38 -28.75 13.82
N HIS A 87 -29.53 -29.13 12.86
CA HIS A 87 -28.07 -29.02 13.02
C HIS A 87 -27.52 -27.58 12.98
N PHE A 88 -28.33 -26.55 12.69
CA PHE A 88 -27.88 -25.15 12.79
C PHE A 88 -27.56 -24.72 14.23
N TRP A 89 -27.95 -25.51 15.25
CA TRP A 89 -27.44 -25.31 16.61
C TRP A 89 -25.90 -25.30 16.65
N LEU A 90 -25.22 -26.09 15.81
CA LEU A 90 -23.75 -26.13 15.78
C LEU A 90 -23.14 -24.84 15.20
N ILE A 91 -23.80 -24.20 14.22
CA ILE A 91 -23.36 -22.89 13.70
C ILE A 91 -23.63 -21.78 14.72
N GLY A 92 -24.78 -21.84 15.39
CA GLY A 92 -25.11 -20.95 16.50
C GLY A 92 -24.14 -21.07 17.68
N TRP A 93 -23.68 -22.29 18.00
CA TRP A 93 -22.69 -22.54 19.06
C TRP A 93 -21.31 -21.97 18.71
N ASN A 94 -20.82 -22.21 17.49
CA ASN A 94 -19.53 -21.64 17.03
C ASN A 94 -19.55 -20.10 16.98
N PHE A 95 -20.71 -19.50 16.66
CA PHE A 95 -20.85 -18.05 16.54
C PHE A 95 -21.48 -17.36 17.76
N GLN A 96 -21.52 -17.99 18.95
CA GLN A 96 -22.06 -17.37 20.18
C GLN A 96 -21.45 -16.00 20.49
N TYR A 97 -20.16 -15.82 20.23
CA TYR A 97 -19.44 -14.56 20.47
C TYR A 97 -19.41 -13.61 19.26
N LEU A 98 -20.02 -13.95 18.12
CA LEU A 98 -20.02 -13.11 16.91
C LEU A 98 -20.45 -11.66 17.18
N PRO A 99 -21.51 -11.36 17.97
CA PRO A 99 -21.87 -9.97 18.29
C PRO A 99 -20.77 -9.22 19.08
N ALA A 100 -20.10 -9.91 20.01
CA ALA A 100 -18.99 -9.34 20.78
C ALA A 100 -17.75 -9.12 19.88
N THR A 101 -17.45 -10.07 18.98
CA THR A 101 -16.39 -9.94 17.99
C THR A 101 -16.65 -8.77 17.04
N LEU A 102 -17.88 -8.58 16.56
CA LEU A 102 -18.25 -7.42 15.73
C LEU A 102 -18.15 -6.10 16.51
N PHE A 103 -18.51 -6.08 17.79
CA PHE A 103 -18.34 -4.90 18.63
C PHE A 103 -16.85 -4.54 18.81
N VAL A 104 -16.00 -5.51 19.15
CA VAL A 104 -14.54 -5.31 19.27
C VAL A 104 -13.91 -4.92 17.93
N TRP A 105 -14.33 -5.53 16.82
CA TRP A 105 -13.88 -5.17 15.47
C TRP A 105 -14.28 -3.74 15.09
N SER A 106 -15.49 -3.32 15.46
CA SER A 106 -15.97 -1.94 15.26
C SER A 106 -15.17 -0.93 16.09
N LEU A 107 -14.85 -1.26 17.35
CA LEU A 107 -13.95 -0.44 18.19
C LEU A 107 -12.53 -0.37 17.61
N MET A 108 -12.01 -1.47 17.07
CA MET A 108 -10.69 -1.50 16.40
C MET A 108 -10.69 -0.64 15.13
N PHE A 109 -11.76 -0.70 14.33
CA PHE A 109 -11.96 0.16 13.18
C PHE A 109 -12.01 1.65 13.57
N LEU A 110 -12.79 2.00 14.61
CA LEU A 110 -12.82 3.36 15.17
C LEU A 110 -11.44 3.81 15.69
N SER A 111 -10.71 2.94 16.39
CA SER A 111 -9.37 3.24 16.89
C SER A 111 -8.36 3.54 15.78
N SER A 112 -8.59 3.01 14.57
CA SER A 112 -7.75 3.26 13.39
C SER A 112 -7.88 4.69 12.83
N PHE A 113 -8.92 5.45 13.21
CA PHE A 113 -9.02 6.87 12.89
C PHE A 113 -8.19 7.76 13.84
N ILE A 114 -7.84 7.29 15.03
CA ILE A 114 -7.04 8.02 16.02
C ILE A 114 -5.65 8.39 15.46
N PRO A 115 -4.84 7.48 14.87
CA PRO A 115 -3.55 7.85 14.28
C PRO A 115 -3.71 8.79 13.08
N TYR A 116 -4.79 8.69 12.29
CA TYR A 116 -5.07 9.65 11.21
C TYR A 116 -5.34 11.06 11.77
N ALA A 117 -6.15 11.18 12.84
CA ALA A 117 -6.37 12.44 13.52
C ALA A 117 -5.08 13.00 14.14
N GLY A 118 -4.28 12.16 14.79
CA GLY A 118 -2.98 12.53 15.36
C GLY A 118 -1.99 13.03 14.31
N LEU A 119 -1.84 12.32 13.19
CA LEU A 119 -1.01 12.76 12.05
C LEU A 119 -1.54 14.05 11.41
N LYS A 120 -2.86 14.21 11.28
CA LYS A 120 -3.46 15.45 10.78
C LYS A 120 -3.15 16.63 11.71
N ILE A 121 -3.27 16.47 13.03
CA ILE A 121 -2.91 17.48 14.02
C ILE A 121 -1.42 17.80 13.93
N TRP A 122 -0.54 16.79 13.92
CA TRP A 122 0.90 16.97 13.81
C TRP A 122 1.31 17.71 12.52
N ALA A 123 0.66 17.43 11.39
CA ALA A 123 0.86 18.17 10.14
C ALA A 123 0.30 19.61 10.14
N HIS A 124 -0.61 19.95 11.07
CA HIS A 124 -1.11 21.31 11.28
C HIS A 124 -0.33 22.08 12.38
N VAL A 125 0.48 21.41 13.19
CA VAL A 125 1.45 22.07 14.09
C VAL A 125 2.59 22.61 13.23
N PRO A 126 2.75 23.94 13.07
CA PRO A 126 3.83 24.47 12.26
C PRO A 126 5.17 24.23 12.97
N ALA A 127 6.19 23.78 12.23
CA ALA A 127 7.57 23.63 12.71
C ALA A 127 8.29 25.00 12.93
N LYS A 128 7.56 26.01 13.44
CA LYS A 128 8.02 27.39 13.68
C LYS A 128 7.86 27.85 15.14
N GLY A 129 7.59 26.94 16.08
CA GLY A 129 7.43 27.26 17.50
C GLY A 129 8.64 27.94 18.14
N GLU A 130 9.86 27.46 17.88
CA GLU A 130 11.07 27.99 18.54
C GLU A 130 11.56 29.33 17.97
N VAL A 131 11.43 29.54 16.65
CA VAL A 131 12.03 30.71 15.97
C VAL A 131 11.30 31.99 16.38
N SER A 132 9.97 31.95 16.49
CA SER A 132 9.15 33.14 16.83
C SER A 132 9.39 33.61 18.27
N LEU A 133 9.47 32.67 19.22
CA LEU A 133 9.74 33.01 20.62
C LEU A 133 11.15 33.56 20.83
N ARG A 134 12.16 33.03 20.13
CA ARG A 134 13.52 33.62 20.20
C ARG A 134 13.58 35.02 19.57
N SER A 135 12.85 35.31 18.49
CA SER A 135 12.86 36.65 17.91
C SER A 135 12.24 37.73 18.81
N GLU A 136 11.15 37.43 19.52
CA GLU A 136 10.53 38.43 20.41
C GLU A 136 11.33 38.66 21.69
N VAL A 137 11.81 37.59 22.34
CA VAL A 137 12.68 37.71 23.53
C VAL A 137 14.00 38.42 23.19
N CYS A 138 14.57 38.21 22.01
CA CYS A 138 15.80 38.88 21.59
C CYS A 138 15.59 40.36 21.24
N ASN A 139 14.41 40.76 20.75
CA ASN A 139 14.08 42.18 20.56
C ASN A 139 13.85 42.89 21.91
N PHE A 140 13.23 42.21 22.89
CA PHE A 140 12.99 42.80 24.21
C PHE A 140 14.32 43.06 24.96
N LEU A 141 15.25 42.11 24.91
CA LEU A 141 16.60 42.21 25.50
C LEU A 141 17.58 43.13 24.75
N LEU A 142 17.13 43.85 23.71
CA LEU A 142 17.92 44.83 22.95
C LEU A 142 17.39 46.26 23.11
N HIS A 143 16.43 46.47 24.00
CA HIS A 143 15.77 47.76 24.27
C HIS A 143 15.69 48.07 25.78
N GLU A 144 16.56 47.45 26.58
CA GLU A 144 16.78 47.70 28.01
C GLU A 144 18.29 47.86 28.29
#